data_AF-A0A146LEW0-F1
#
_entry.id   AF-A0A146LEW0-F1
#
_cell.length_a   1.000
_cell.length_b   1.000
_cell.length_c   1.000
_cell.angle_alpha   90.00
_cell.angle_beta   90.00
_cell.angle_gamma   90.00
#
_symmetry.space_group_name_H-M   'P 1'
#
loop_
_entity.id
_entity.type
_entity.pdbx_description
1 polymer ?
#
loop_
_entity_poly.entity_id
_entity_poly.type
_entity_poly.pdbx_seq_one_letter_code
_entity_poly.pdbx_strand_id
1 'polypeptide(L)'
;DRLWVMDTGLADILGSADQHSKPALVVFDLNTDKLLRRYEFKPTDLKESSFFANVIVDVQPGKCDETYVYIPDLGGYGIVVYSWKANESWRIHHNYFHFDPLNGDLNVGGVNFQWTDGVFGL
;
A
#
# COMPACT_ATOMS: atom_id res chain seq x y z
N ASP A 1 -9.18 6.89 -18.01
CA ASP A 1 -9.18 5.70 -17.14
C ASP A 1 -7.77 5.41 -16.66
N ARG A 2 -7.59 5.06 -15.39
CA ARG A 2 -6.26 4.83 -14.81
C ARG A 2 -6.24 3.49 -14.07
N LEU A 3 -5.20 2.69 -14.31
CA LEU A 3 -4.86 1.54 -13.49
C LEU A 3 -3.80 1.96 -12.47
N TRP A 4 -4.04 1.62 -11.21
CA TRP A 4 -3.14 1.89 -10.10
C TRP A 4 -2.60 0.58 -9.56
N VAL A 5 -1.28 0.49 -9.41
CA VAL A 5 -0.58 -0.72 -9.01
C VAL A 5 0.36 -0.39 -7.86
N MET A 6 0.28 -1.15 -6.78
CA MET A 6 1.32 -1.15 -5.75
C MET A 6 2.44 -2.10 -6.18
N ASP A 7 3.62 -1.55 -6.42
CA ASP A 7 4.84 -2.32 -6.62
C ASP A 7 5.60 -2.39 -5.30
N THR A 8 5.64 -3.56 -4.67
CA THR A 8 6.32 -3.76 -3.38
C THR A 8 7.84 -3.76 -3.54
N GLY A 9 8.35 -4.04 -4.74
CA GLY A 9 9.77 -4.29 -4.99
C GLY A 9 10.33 -5.54 -4.30
N LEU A 10 9.49 -6.38 -3.69
CA LEU A 10 9.86 -7.60 -2.99
C LEU A 10 9.66 -8.83 -3.88
N ALA A 11 10.64 -9.73 -3.91
CA ALA A 11 10.51 -11.07 -4.46
C ALA A 11 10.53 -12.13 -3.35
N ASP A 12 10.00 -13.32 -3.66
CA ASP A 12 9.99 -14.50 -2.78
C ASP A 12 9.50 -14.22 -1.34
N ILE A 13 8.36 -13.51 -1.22
CA ILE A 13 7.79 -13.05 0.06
C ILE A 13 7.58 -14.20 1.07
N LEU A 14 7.32 -15.43 0.60
CA LEU A 14 7.10 -16.60 1.46
C LEU A 14 8.38 -17.42 1.72
N GLY A 15 9.47 -17.11 1.03
CA GLY A 15 10.77 -17.78 1.15
C GLY A 15 11.82 -16.81 1.66
N SER A 16 12.81 -16.52 0.82
CA SER A 16 13.87 -15.55 1.10
C SER A 16 13.44 -14.18 0.58
N ALA A 17 12.66 -13.46 1.38
CA ALA A 17 12.16 -12.14 1.00
C ALA A 17 13.31 -11.18 0.63
N ASP A 18 13.42 -10.84 -0.65
CA ASP A 18 14.50 -10.05 -1.22
C ASP A 18 13.98 -8.73 -1.80
N GLN A 19 14.49 -7.60 -1.31
CA GLN A 19 14.13 -6.27 -1.80
C GLN A 19 14.98 -5.89 -3.03
N HIS A 20 14.36 -5.87 -4.21
CA HIS A 20 15.03 -5.55 -5.48
C HIS A 20 14.88 -4.09 -5.92
N SER A 21 13.82 -3.41 -5.48
CA SER A 21 13.59 -2.00 -5.76
C SER A 21 12.87 -1.31 -4.61
N LYS A 22 12.87 0.03 -4.58
CA LYS A 22 12.00 0.74 -3.64
C LYS A 22 10.53 0.47 -3.94
N PRO A 23 9.67 0.38 -2.91
CA PRO A 23 8.24 0.33 -3.13
C PRO A 23 7.76 1.57 -3.89
N ALA A 24 6.82 1.38 -4.82
CA ALA A 24 6.32 2.47 -5.65
C ALA A 24 4.83 2.32 -5.98
N LEU A 25 4.16 3.46 -6.10
CA LEU A 25 2.84 3.54 -6.71
C LEU A 25 3.00 3.77 -8.22
N VAL A 26 2.50 2.84 -9.03
CA VAL A 26 2.63 2.84 -10.48
C VAL A 26 1.27 3.06 -11.12
N VAL A 27 1.20 3.98 -12.08
CA VAL A 27 -0.05 4.42 -12.68
C VAL A 27 0.04 4.34 -14.18
N PHE A 28 -0.91 3.62 -14.80
CA PHE A 28 -1.01 3.45 -16.24
C PHE A 28 -2.31 4.05 -16.77
N ASP A 29 -2.27 4.58 -17.98
CA ASP A 29 -3.46 4.92 -18.74
C ASP A 29 -3.96 3.67 -19.47
N LEU A 30 -5.18 3.24 -19.16
CA LEU A 30 -5.79 2.06 -19.75
C LEU A 30 -6.23 2.24 -21.20
N ASN A 31 -6.29 3.49 -21.71
CA ASN A 31 -6.66 3.75 -23.10
C ASN A 31 -5.44 3.72 -24.03
N THR A 32 -4.25 3.98 -23.49
CA THR A 32 -3.01 4.09 -24.27
C THR A 32 -1.96 3.05 -23.90
N ASP A 33 -2.20 2.25 -22.86
CA ASP A 33 -1.27 1.28 -22.27
C ASP A 33 0.09 1.91 -21.89
N LYS A 34 0.09 3.21 -21.59
CA LYS A 34 1.31 3.94 -21.24
C LYS A 34 1.42 4.17 -19.75
N LEU A 35 2.65 4.08 -19.25
CA LEU A 35 3.01 4.54 -17.92
C LEU A 35 2.79 6.05 -17.82
N LEU A 36 1.91 6.47 -16.92
CA LEU A 36 1.69 7.87 -16.59
C LEU A 36 2.64 8.34 -15.49
N ARG A 37 2.84 7.50 -14.47
CA ARG A 37 3.63 7.87 -13.29
C ARG A 37 4.16 6.64 -12.57
N ARG A 38 5.40 6.74 -12.10
CA ARG A 38 5.96 5.87 -11.06
C ARG A 38 6.41 6.76 -9.91
N TYR A 39 5.73 6.66 -8.77
CA TYR A 39 6.05 7.41 -7.57
C TYR A 39 6.74 6.46 -6.58
N GLU A 40 8.05 6.61 -6.41
CA GLU A 40 8.78 5.90 -5.36
C GLU A 40 8.49 6.54 -4.00
N PHE A 41 8.12 5.73 -3.01
CA PHE A 41 7.86 6.23 -1.67
C PHE A 41 9.15 6.77 -1.04
N LYS A 42 9.02 7.89 -0.34
CA LYS A 42 10.13 8.58 0.32
C LYS A 42 10.48 7.84 1.60
N PRO A 43 11.71 8.00 2.12
CA PRO A 43 12.08 7.43 3.42
C PRO A 43 11.12 7.82 4.56
N THR A 44 10.48 8.99 4.50
CA THR A 44 9.50 9.45 5.51
C THR A 44 8.20 8.67 5.50
N ASP A 45 7.90 7.98 4.40
CA ASP A 45 6.67 7.21 4.23
C ASP A 45 6.86 5.77 4.74
N LEU A 46 8.11 5.35 4.93
CA LEU A 46 8.53 3.99 5.25
C LEU A 46 8.94 3.82 6.72
N LYS A 47 8.77 2.59 7.20
CA LYS A 47 9.37 2.00 8.39
C LYS A 47 10.17 0.78 7.97
N GLU A 48 11.05 0.30 8.85
CA GLU A 48 11.80 -0.93 8.61
C GLU A 48 10.89 -2.14 8.38
N SER A 49 9.77 -2.21 9.12
CA SER A 49 8.75 -3.23 8.97
C SER A 49 7.70 -2.94 7.89
N SER A 50 7.87 -1.88 7.08
CA SER A 50 6.82 -1.50 6.12
C SER A 50 6.57 -2.58 5.08
N PHE A 51 5.30 -2.86 4.83
CA PHE A 51 4.88 -3.74 3.73
C PHE A 51 3.55 -3.25 3.18
N PHE A 52 3.53 -2.90 1.89
CA PHE A 52 2.36 -2.32 1.23
C PHE A 52 1.73 -3.36 0.31
N ALA A 53 0.55 -3.86 0.67
CA ALA A 53 -0.12 -4.91 -0.11
C ALA A 53 -1.33 -4.41 -0.92
N ASN A 54 -1.80 -3.19 -0.67
CA ASN A 54 -3.09 -2.73 -1.19
C ASN A 54 -3.06 -1.26 -1.63
N VAL A 55 -4.03 -0.87 -2.48
CA VAL A 55 -4.22 0.49 -2.98
C VAL A 55 -5.70 0.82 -2.96
N ILE A 56 -6.08 1.87 -2.24
CA ILE A 56 -7.45 2.40 -2.25
C ILE A 56 -7.41 3.78 -2.90
N VAL A 57 -8.12 3.92 -4.02
CA VAL A 57 -8.11 5.15 -4.83
C VAL A 57 -9.42 5.89 -4.60
N ASP A 58 -9.34 7.13 -4.10
CA ASP A 58 -10.48 8.02 -3.94
C ASP A 58 -10.46 9.11 -5.02
N VAL A 59 -11.51 9.10 -5.86
CA VAL A 59 -11.68 10.04 -6.97
C VAL A 59 -13.08 10.61 -6.94
N GLN A 60 -13.18 11.94 -6.79
CA GLN A 60 -14.47 12.62 -6.97
C GLN A 60 -14.86 12.64 -8.45
N PRO A 61 -16.12 12.34 -8.81
CA PRO A 61 -16.60 12.44 -10.19
C PRO A 61 -16.31 13.83 -10.79
N GLY A 62 -15.74 13.83 -12.00
CA GLY A 62 -15.38 15.07 -12.71
C GLY A 62 -14.10 15.77 -12.21
N LYS A 63 -13.44 15.24 -11.19
CA LYS A 63 -12.19 15.79 -10.62
C LYS A 63 -11.08 14.76 -10.52
N CYS A 64 -10.81 14.09 -11.64
CA CYS A 64 -9.76 13.06 -11.73
C CYS A 64 -8.37 13.56 -11.33
N ASP A 65 -8.11 14.86 -11.38
CA ASP A 65 -6.84 15.44 -10.93
C ASP A 65 -6.78 15.68 -9.42
N GLU A 66 -7.91 15.66 -8.71
CA GLU A 66 -8.00 15.77 -7.24
C GLU A 66 -8.10 14.38 -6.58
N THR A 67 -7.30 13.43 -7.08
CA THR A 67 -7.26 12.06 -6.56
C THR A 67 -6.37 11.94 -5.34
N TYR A 68 -6.87 11.23 -4.33
CA TYR A 68 -6.09 10.74 -3.20
C TYR A 68 -5.99 9.23 -3.27
N VAL A 69 -4.85 8.69 -2.85
CA VAL A 69 -4.61 7.26 -2.79
C VAL A 69 -4.16 6.92 -1.39
N TYR A 70 -4.81 5.93 -0.79
CA TYR A 70 -4.49 5.41 0.54
C TYR A 70 -3.82 4.06 0.39
N ILE A 71 -2.61 3.97 0.93
CA ILE A 71 -1.76 2.78 0.89
C ILE A 71 -1.59 2.30 2.33
N PRO A 72 -2.36 1.29 2.76
CA PRO A 72 -2.21 0.73 4.09
C PRO A 72 -0.87 0.01 4.22
N ASP A 73 -0.22 0.22 5.35
CA ASP A 73 1.05 -0.40 5.71
C ASP A 73 0.80 -1.45 6.81
N LEU A 74 0.76 -2.70 6.38
CA LEU A 74 0.38 -3.80 7.26
C LEU A 74 1.47 -4.11 8.29
N GLY A 75 2.75 -3.98 7.95
CA GLY A 75 3.85 -4.26 8.88
C GLY A 75 4.32 -3.03 9.66
N GLY A 76 4.12 -1.82 9.11
CA GLY A 76 4.46 -0.56 9.77
C GLY A 76 3.30 0.12 10.52
N TYR A 77 2.12 -0.50 10.54
CA TYR A 77 0.92 -0.05 11.25
C TYR A 77 0.57 1.43 10.99
N GLY A 78 0.46 1.78 9.72
CA GLY A 78 0.22 3.14 9.26
C GLY A 78 -0.55 3.17 7.96
N ILE A 79 -0.91 4.37 7.52
CA ILE A 79 -1.46 4.60 6.18
C ILE A 79 -0.61 5.67 5.53
N VAL A 80 -0.09 5.39 4.34
CA VAL A 80 0.52 6.41 3.50
C VAL A 80 -0.58 6.99 2.61
N VAL A 81 -0.73 8.30 2.63
CA VAL A 81 -1.64 9.02 1.74
C VAL A 81 -0.83 9.69 0.66
N TYR A 82 -1.23 9.47 -0.59
CA TYR A 82 -0.64 10.09 -1.76
C TYR A 82 -1.65 11.04 -2.43
N SER A 83 -1.22 12.25 -2.76
CA SER A 83 -2.01 13.22 -3.53
C SER A 83 -1.53 13.27 -4.97
N TRP A 84 -2.42 12.94 -5.92
CA TRP A 84 -2.10 13.00 -7.34
C TRP A 84 -1.76 14.43 -7.81
N LYS A 85 -2.52 15.41 -7.31
CA LYS A 85 -2.37 16.84 -7.66
C LYS A 85 -1.04 17.42 -7.19
N ALA A 86 -0.68 17.15 -5.94
CA ALA A 86 0.57 17.64 -5.36
C ALA A 86 1.79 16.79 -5.74
N ASN A 87 1.56 15.56 -6.22
CA ASN A 87 2.58 14.53 -6.42
C ASN A 87 3.44 14.34 -5.15
N GLU A 88 2.76 14.29 -4.01
CA GLU A 88 3.36 14.28 -2.68
C GLU A 88 2.64 13.25 -1.81
N SER A 89 3.36 12.69 -0.85
CA SER A 89 2.79 11.76 0.12
C SER A 89 3.17 12.08 1.55
N TRP A 90 2.40 11.55 2.49
CA TRP A 90 2.68 11.64 3.91
C TRP A 90 2.09 10.42 4.62
N ARG A 91 2.69 10.10 5.77
CA ARG A 91 2.29 8.97 6.59
C ARG A 91 1.38 9.42 7.72
N ILE A 92 0.29 8.70 7.93
CA ILE A 92 -0.65 8.86 9.04
C ILE A 92 -0.50 7.66 9.97
N HIS A 93 -0.53 7.94 11.27
CA HIS A 93 -0.47 6.95 12.33
C HIS A 93 -1.65 7.10 13.27
N HIS A 94 -2.19 5.97 13.72
CA HIS A 94 -3.22 5.90 14.74
C HIS A 94 -3.12 4.55 15.46
N ASN A 95 -3.48 4.51 16.75
CA ASN A 95 -3.40 3.27 17.55
C ASN A 95 -4.27 2.14 16.97
N TYR A 96 -5.41 2.48 16.36
CA TYR A 96 -6.29 1.52 15.69
C TYR A 96 -5.75 0.94 14.37
N PHE A 97 -4.55 1.33 13.92
CA PHE A 97 -3.91 0.70 12.75
C PHE A 97 -3.07 -0.51 13.12
N HIS A 98 -2.90 -0.80 14.41
CA HIS A 98 -2.21 -2.01 14.87
C HIS A 98 -3.17 -3.20 14.84
N PHE A 99 -2.61 -4.39 14.64
CA PHE A 99 -3.36 -5.63 14.80
C PHE A 99 -3.81 -5.81 16.26
N ASP A 100 -4.89 -6.55 16.45
CA ASP A 100 -5.31 -6.97 17.79
C ASP A 100 -4.60 -8.30 18.16
N PRO A 101 -3.73 -8.31 19.18
CA PRO A 101 -2.97 -9.50 19.56
C PRO A 101 -3.85 -10.65 20.08
N LEU A 102 -5.09 -10.38 20.48
CA LEU A 102 -6.05 -11.41 20.87
C LEU A 102 -6.79 -12.01 19.67
N ASN A 103 -6.68 -11.40 18.49
CA ASN A 103 -7.39 -11.80 17.26
C ASN A 103 -6.42 -12.02 16.08
N GLY A 104 -5.16 -12.37 16.34
CA GLY A 104 -4.15 -12.66 15.31
C GLY A 104 -4.08 -14.12 14.85
N ASP A 105 -4.82 -15.03 15.48
CA ASP A 105 -4.83 -16.46 15.16
C ASP A 105 -5.98 -16.78 14.20
N LEU A 106 -5.65 -17.24 12.99
CA LEU A 106 -6.57 -17.46 11.89
C LEU A 106 -6.66 -18.96 11.55
N ASN A 107 -7.88 -19.43 11.30
CA ASN A 107 -8.11 -20.79 10.78
C ASN A 107 -8.92 -20.73 9.50
N VAL A 108 -8.28 -21.08 8.38
CA VAL A 108 -8.90 -21.05 7.04
C VAL A 108 -8.69 -22.39 6.37
N GLY A 109 -9.78 -23.08 6.03
CA GLY A 109 -9.72 -24.38 5.36
C GLY A 109 -8.99 -25.47 6.15
N GLY A 110 -8.97 -25.38 7.48
CA GLY A 110 -8.26 -26.33 8.36
C GLY A 110 -6.76 -26.03 8.54
N VAL A 111 -6.24 -24.98 7.90
CA VAL A 111 -4.88 -24.47 8.14
C VAL A 111 -4.94 -23.38 9.20
N ASN A 112 -4.11 -23.52 10.23
CA ASN A 112 -3.97 -22.54 11.30
C ASN A 112 -2.67 -21.75 11.11
N PHE A 113 -2.75 -20.43 11.22
CA PHE A 113 -1.61 -19.53 11.07
C PHE A 113 -1.86 -18.23 11.83
N GLN A 114 -0.77 -17.55 12.19
CA GLN A 114 -0.82 -16.27 12.87
C GLN A 114 -0.36 -15.16 11.93
N TRP A 115 -1.11 -14.07 11.89
CA TRP A 115 -0.71 -12.83 11.24
C TRP A 115 -0.80 -11.66 12.20
N THR A 116 0.19 -10.80 12.13
CA THR A 116 0.28 -9.57 12.92
C THR A 116 0.06 -8.34 12.06
N ASP A 117 -0.57 -8.52 10.90
CA ASP A 117 -0.82 -7.45 9.94
C ASP A 117 -1.77 -6.42 10.55
N GLY A 118 -1.39 -5.14 10.44
CA GLY A 118 -2.23 -4.01 10.83
C GLY A 118 -3.36 -3.74 9.84
N VAL A 119 -3.61 -2.46 9.59
CA VAL A 119 -4.56 -2.07 8.54
C VAL A 119 -4.16 -2.69 7.20
N PHE A 120 -5.09 -3.42 6.58
CA PHE A 120 -4.89 -4.12 5.30
C PHE A 120 -5.74 -3.51 4.16
N GLY A 121 -6.88 -2.89 4.52
CA GLY A 121 -7.84 -2.27 3.60
C GLY A 121 -8.68 -1.21 4.30
N LEU A 122 -9.46 -0.45 3.52
CA LEU A 122 -10.31 0.67 3.96
C LEU A 122 -11.70 0.58 3.31
#